data_AF-A0A841VVT5-F1
#
_entry.id   AF-A0A841VVT5-F1
#
_cell.length_a   1.000
_cell.length_b   1.000
_cell.length_c   1.000
_cell.angle_alpha   90.00
_cell.angle_beta   90.00
_cell.angle_gamma   90.00
#
_symmetry.space_group_name_H-M   'P 1'
#
loop_
_entity.id
_entity.type
_entity.pdbx_description
1 polymer ?
#
loop_
_entity_poly.entity_id
_entity_poly.type
_entity_poly.pdbx_seq_one_letter_code
_entity_poly.pdbx_strand_id
1 'polypeptide(L)'
;MELAQYILTGLLYVIIYGFSTLFIFQFLLDISIAFEKHCNCTTSTKHSVIKTETLTEKSNIQISNKNKNQVSTTKQMTVQHLRKRCSQAGIKWSYAIQESKTGKKRHLNREEMLIALTQIKQSA
;
A
#
# COMPACT_ATOMS: atom_id res chain seq x y z
N MET A 1 54.46 24.25 19.37
CA MET A 1 53.50 23.32 20.00
C MET A 1 52.06 23.61 19.56
N GLU A 2 51.69 24.90 19.43
CA GLU A 2 50.39 25.40 18.95
C GLU A 2 49.93 24.86 17.58
N LEU A 3 50.82 24.84 16.58
CA LEU A 3 50.45 24.45 15.19
C LEU A 3 49.97 22.98 15.10
N ALA A 4 50.65 22.08 15.81
CA ALA A 4 50.31 20.66 15.80
C ALA A 4 48.95 20.40 16.45
N GLN A 5 48.62 21.14 17.51
CA GLN A 5 47.30 21.06 18.16
C GLN A 5 46.21 21.61 17.24
N TYR A 6 46.44 22.73 16.56
CA TYR A 6 45.48 23.28 15.61
C TYR A 6 45.18 22.32 14.45
N ILE A 7 46.22 21.70 13.88
CA ILE A 7 46.07 20.70 12.81
C ILE A 7 45.31 19.47 13.33
N LEU A 8 45.65 18.99 14.54
CA LEU A 8 44.97 17.84 15.14
C LEU A 8 43.50 18.12 15.41
N THR A 9 43.15 19.30 15.94
CA THR A 9 41.77 19.71 16.18
C THR A 9 41.01 19.87 14.87
N GLY A 10 41.62 20.46 13.84
CA GLY A 10 41.03 20.58 12.51
C GLY A 10 40.74 19.22 11.87
N LEU A 11 41.69 18.29 11.93
CA LEU A 11 41.51 16.91 11.47
C LEU A 11 40.43 16.19 12.27
N LEU A 12 40.44 16.31 13.59
CA LEU A 12 39.44 15.69 14.45
C LEU A 12 38.03 16.23 14.17
N TYR A 13 37.91 17.53 13.93
CA TYR A 13 36.65 18.16 13.54
C TYR A 13 36.16 17.61 12.19
N VAL A 14 37.01 17.59 11.16
CA VAL A 14 36.65 17.06 9.85
C VAL A 14 36.29 15.58 9.91
N ILE A 15 37.00 14.79 10.71
CA ILE A 15 36.71 13.36 10.87
C ILE A 15 35.37 13.19 11.59
N ILE A 16 35.18 13.79 12.76
CA ILE A 16 33.95 13.60 13.54
C ILE A 16 32.75 14.13 12.76
N TYR A 17 32.78 15.39 12.33
CA TYR A 17 31.62 16.01 11.67
C TYR A 17 31.45 15.52 10.23
N GLY A 18 32.54 15.29 9.49
CA GLY A 18 32.50 14.78 8.12
C GLY A 18 31.99 13.35 8.06
N PHE A 19 32.55 12.43 8.85
CA PHE A 19 32.03 11.06 8.88
C PHE A 19 30.62 11.00 9.47
N SER A 20 30.30 11.79 10.50
CA SER A 20 28.95 11.80 11.06
C SER A 20 27.92 12.29 10.02
N THR A 21 28.23 13.36 9.29
CA THR A 21 27.33 13.85 8.23
C THR A 21 27.16 12.84 7.11
N LEU A 22 28.25 12.24 6.60
CA LEU A 22 28.17 11.20 5.57
C LEU A 22 27.37 9.98 6.06
N PHE A 23 27.56 9.56 7.31
CA PHE A 23 26.82 8.46 7.91
C PHE A 23 25.32 8.77 8.02
N ILE A 24 24.96 9.97 8.49
CA ILE A 24 23.56 10.42 8.56
C ILE A 24 22.95 10.47 7.15
N PHE A 25 23.68 10.98 6.16
CA PHE A 25 23.21 11.00 4.77
C PHE A 25 22.97 9.60 4.22
N GLN A 26 23.89 8.65 4.45
CA GLN A 26 23.72 7.26 4.03
C GLN A 26 22.49 6.63 4.70
N PHE A 27 22.32 6.85 6.00
CA PHE A 27 21.15 6.34 6.73
C PHE A 27 19.83 6.92 6.21
N LEU A 28 19.79 8.22 5.93
CA LEU A 28 18.62 8.88 5.36
C LEU A 28 18.31 8.38 3.94
N LEU A 29 19.35 8.14 3.13
CA LEU A 29 19.20 7.54 1.80
C LEU A 29 18.64 6.13 1.88
N ASP A 30 19.17 5.28 2.77
CA ASP A 30 18.68 3.91 2.96
C ASP A 30 17.22 3.88 3.41
N ILE A 31 16.83 4.76 4.35
CA ILE A 31 15.43 4.92 4.76
C ILE A 31 14.57 5.39 3.59
N SER A 32 15.06 6.36 2.81
CA SER A 32 14.33 6.91 1.68
C SER A 32 14.11 5.84 0.60
N ILE A 33 15.13 5.03 0.30
CA ILE A 33 15.04 3.89 -0.63
C ILE A 33 14.08 2.82 -0.10
N ALA A 34 14.16 2.49 1.19
CA ALA A 34 13.26 1.53 1.81
C ALA A 34 11.79 2.01 1.78
N PHE A 35 11.57 3.30 2.05
CA PHE A 35 10.26 3.94 1.97
C PHE A 35 9.76 4.00 0.53
N GLU A 36 10.61 4.40 -0.42
CA GLU A 36 10.30 4.41 -1.84
C GLU A 36 9.93 3.00 -2.33
N LYS A 37 10.69 1.96 -1.95
CA LYS A 37 10.36 0.57 -2.27
C LYS A 37 9.01 0.16 -1.68
N HIS A 38 8.69 0.58 -0.47
CA HIS A 38 7.40 0.29 0.17
C HIS A 38 6.23 1.07 -0.50
N CYS A 39 6.45 2.30 -0.94
CA CYS A 39 5.50 3.10 -1.71
C CYS A 39 5.33 2.59 -3.15
N ASN A 40 6.40 2.19 -3.82
CA ASN A 40 6.36 1.67 -5.19
C ASN A 40 5.78 0.26 -5.25
N CYS A 41 5.94 -0.56 -4.20
CA CYS A 41 5.23 -1.84 -4.09
C CYS A 41 3.71 -1.66 -3.90
N THR A 42 3.27 -0.51 -3.37
CA THR A 42 1.84 -0.17 -3.23
C THR A 42 1.27 0.61 -4.42
N THR A 43 2.10 1.22 -5.28
CA THR A 43 1.67 1.92 -6.51
C THR A 43 1.88 1.11 -7.80
N SER A 44 2.76 0.10 -7.83
CA SER A 44 3.02 -0.73 -9.01
C SER A 44 1.84 -1.63 -9.44
N THR A 45 0.76 -1.68 -8.65
CA THR A 45 -0.49 -2.35 -9.04
C THR A 45 -1.58 -1.38 -9.50
N LYS A 46 -1.23 -0.14 -9.91
CA LYS A 46 -2.22 0.84 -10.38
C LYS A 46 -1.85 1.66 -11.62
N HIS A 47 -0.70 1.47 -12.26
CA HIS A 47 -0.31 2.27 -13.44
C HIS A 47 0.10 1.45 -14.67
N SER A 48 -0.77 0.53 -15.11
CA SER A 48 -0.75 0.01 -16.49
C SER A 48 -2.12 0.15 -17.15
N VAL A 49 -2.84 1.23 -16.88
CA VAL A 49 -3.96 1.68 -17.71
C VAL A 49 -3.95 3.21 -17.65
N ILE A 50 -4.26 3.85 -18.77
CA ILE A 50 -4.41 5.29 -18.95
C ILE A 50 -3.10 6.02 -19.32
N LYS A 51 -2.54 5.66 -20.49
CA LYS A 51 -2.22 6.70 -21.50
C LYS A 51 -3.30 6.60 -22.56
N THR A 52 -4.31 7.44 -22.42
CA THR A 52 -5.42 7.58 -23.36
C THR A 52 -5.09 8.71 -24.32
N GLU A 53 -5.12 8.38 -25.61
CA GLU A 53 -5.45 9.22 -26.78
C GLU A 53 -4.45 10.27 -27.27
N THR A 54 -3.80 9.95 -28.40
CA THR A 54 -3.97 10.77 -29.62
C THR A 54 -4.07 9.86 -30.84
N LEU A 55 -4.89 10.28 -31.79
CA LEU A 55 -5.08 9.79 -33.16
C LEU A 55 -6.00 8.57 -33.38
N THR A 56 -7.28 8.87 -33.53
CA THR A 56 -8.15 8.47 -34.66
C THR A 56 -7.64 7.36 -35.59
N GLU A 57 -8.31 6.20 -35.62
CA GLU A 57 -8.87 5.65 -36.87
C GLU A 57 -9.92 4.54 -36.59
N LYS A 58 -11.20 4.89 -36.80
CA LYS A 58 -12.22 4.12 -37.52
C LYS A 58 -12.11 2.57 -37.51
N SER A 59 -13.00 1.90 -36.78
CA SER A 59 -14.05 1.06 -37.39
C SER A 59 -14.82 0.24 -36.35
N ASN A 60 -16.14 0.37 -36.39
CA ASN A 60 -17.14 -0.67 -36.10
C ASN A 60 -16.57 -2.09 -36.04
N ILE A 61 -16.90 -2.86 -34.99
CA ILE A 61 -17.50 -4.19 -35.15
C ILE A 61 -18.19 -4.61 -33.84
N GLN A 62 -19.36 -5.16 -34.06
CA GLN A 62 -20.40 -5.68 -33.19
C GLN A 62 -19.94 -6.68 -32.11
N ILE A 63 -20.73 -6.68 -31.05
CA ILE A 63 -20.95 -7.76 -30.10
C ILE A 63 -21.17 -9.09 -30.84
N SER A 64 -20.40 -10.13 -30.49
CA SER A 64 -20.86 -11.51 -30.67
C SER A 64 -20.23 -12.45 -29.64
N ASN A 65 -21.07 -13.38 -29.25
CA ASN A 65 -21.04 -14.24 -28.07
C ASN A 65 -20.32 -15.57 -28.40
N LYS A 66 -19.46 -16.10 -27.50
CA LYS A 66 -19.37 -17.54 -27.13
C LYS A 66 -18.13 -17.85 -26.29
N ASN A 67 -18.40 -18.03 -24.99
CA ASN A 67 -17.97 -19.13 -24.11
C ASN A 67 -16.70 -19.92 -24.49
N LYS A 68 -15.66 -19.83 -23.65
CA LYS A 68 -14.93 -20.96 -23.00
C LYS A 68 -13.62 -20.46 -22.40
N ASN A 69 -13.64 -20.23 -21.09
CA ASN A 69 -12.65 -20.74 -20.12
C ASN A 69 -12.81 -19.95 -18.82
N GLN A 70 -13.66 -20.55 -17.99
CA GLN A 70 -13.68 -20.38 -16.56
C GLN A 70 -12.28 -20.68 -16.02
N VAL A 71 -11.50 -19.63 -15.75
CA VAL A 71 -10.56 -19.61 -14.63
C VAL A 71 -10.88 -18.35 -13.87
N SER A 72 -11.67 -18.51 -12.83
CA SER A 72 -11.95 -17.52 -11.82
C SER A 72 -10.63 -17.09 -11.16
N THR A 73 -9.93 -16.13 -11.77
CA THR A 73 -8.99 -15.31 -11.02
C THR A 73 -9.85 -14.42 -10.13
N THR A 74 -10.15 -14.93 -8.93
CA THR A 74 -10.78 -14.22 -7.83
C THR A 74 -10.00 -12.91 -7.64
N LYS A 75 -10.44 -11.84 -8.32
CA LYS A 75 -9.92 -10.49 -8.15
C LYS A 75 -9.93 -10.25 -6.65
N GLN A 76 -8.75 -10.19 -6.03
CA GLN A 76 -8.66 -9.98 -4.59
C GLN A 76 -9.44 -8.70 -4.28
N MET A 77 -10.60 -8.88 -3.66
CA MET A 77 -11.51 -7.78 -3.41
C MET A 77 -10.84 -6.85 -2.40
N THR A 78 -10.59 -5.61 -2.80
CA THR A 78 -9.93 -4.62 -1.95
C THR A 78 -10.77 -4.38 -0.69
N VAL A 79 -10.12 -4.11 0.44
CA VAL A 79 -10.79 -3.85 1.73
C VAL A 79 -11.85 -2.74 1.62
N GLN A 80 -11.62 -1.72 0.80
CA GLN A 80 -12.61 -0.66 0.53
C GLN A 80 -13.89 -1.21 -0.14
N HIS A 81 -13.74 -2.13 -1.10
CA HIS A 81 -14.89 -2.76 -1.76
C HIS A 81 -15.63 -3.72 -0.82
N LEU A 82 -14.90 -4.44 0.04
CA LEU A 82 -15.48 -5.25 1.12
C LEU A 82 -16.32 -4.40 2.08
N ARG A 83 -15.80 -3.27 2.55
CA ARG A 83 -16.54 -2.33 3.40
C ARG A 83 -17.82 -1.85 2.72
N LYS A 84 -17.75 -1.48 1.44
CA LYS A 84 -18.93 -1.07 0.67
C LYS A 84 -19.97 -2.19 0.58
N ARG A 85 -19.55 -3.42 0.27
CA ARG A 85 -20.42 -4.62 0.24
C ARG A 85 -21.05 -4.89 1.61
N CYS A 86 -20.29 -4.82 2.69
CA CYS A 86 -20.79 -4.98 4.05
C CYS A 86 -21.85 -3.92 4.37
N SER A 87 -21.59 -2.64 4.06
CA SER A 87 -22.57 -1.56 4.23
C SER A 87 -23.84 -1.77 3.41
N GLN A 88 -23.73 -2.24 2.16
CA GLN A 88 -24.88 -2.55 1.31
C GLN A 88 -25.71 -3.73 1.84
N ALA A 89 -25.05 -4.72 2.44
CA ALA A 89 -25.70 -5.86 3.06
C ALA A 89 -26.20 -5.60 4.50
N GLY A 90 -26.12 -4.35 5.00
CA GLY A 90 -26.53 -4.00 6.35
C GLY A 90 -25.58 -4.49 7.46
N ILE A 91 -24.40 -5.00 7.12
CA ILE A 91 -23.40 -5.45 8.09
C ILE A 91 -22.67 -4.22 8.65
N LYS A 92 -22.84 -3.99 9.96
CA LYS A 92 -22.09 -2.96 10.70
C LYS A 92 -20.64 -3.38 10.88
N TRP A 93 -19.78 -3.00 9.93
CA TRP A 93 -18.37 -3.37 9.93
C TRP A 93 -17.46 -2.41 10.72
N SER A 94 -17.88 -1.16 10.88
CA SER A 94 -17.15 -0.15 11.66
C SER A 94 -17.46 -0.30 13.14
N TYR A 95 -16.41 -0.34 13.98
CA TYR A 95 -16.50 -0.47 15.44
C TYR A 95 -17.35 -1.67 15.90
N ALA A 96 -17.30 -2.76 15.13
CA ALA A 96 -18.14 -3.94 15.32
C ALA A 96 -17.71 -4.80 16.51
N ILE A 97 -16.40 -4.83 16.78
CA ILE A 97 -15.81 -5.68 17.82
C ILE A 97 -15.25 -4.79 18.92
N GLN A 98 -15.60 -5.09 20.17
CA GLN A 98 -14.96 -4.51 21.34
C GLN A 98 -13.88 -5.48 21.83
N GLU A 99 -12.64 -5.01 21.89
CA GLU A 99 -11.52 -5.82 22.34
C GLU A 99 -11.60 -6.02 23.85
N SER A 100 -11.65 -7.28 24.31
CA SER A 100 -11.86 -7.61 25.73
C SER A 100 -10.73 -7.12 26.64
N LYS A 101 -9.50 -7.02 26.11
CA LYS A 101 -8.31 -6.61 26.89
C LYS A 101 -8.20 -5.09 27.06
N THR A 102 -8.61 -4.32 26.06
CA THR A 102 -8.40 -2.86 26.03
C THR A 102 -9.70 -2.06 26.11
N GLY A 103 -10.86 -2.71 25.95
CA GLY A 103 -12.17 -2.08 25.85
C GLY A 103 -12.36 -1.26 24.58
N LYS A 104 -11.36 -1.16 23.70
CA LYS A 104 -11.40 -0.34 22.49
C LYS A 104 -12.23 -1.03 21.41
N LYS A 105 -13.01 -0.23 20.68
CA LYS A 105 -13.78 -0.71 19.54
C LYS A 105 -12.91 -0.71 18.29
N ARG A 106 -12.89 -1.83 17.57
CA ARG A 106 -12.17 -2.01 16.30
C ARG A 106 -13.12 -2.37 15.16
N HIS A 107 -12.65 -2.13 13.94
CA HIS A 107 -13.35 -2.53 12.73
C HIS A 107 -13.21 -4.04 12.52
N LEU A 108 -14.15 -4.62 11.74
CA LEU A 108 -13.98 -5.97 11.25
C LEU A 108 -12.74 -6.06 10.34
N ASN A 109 -11.97 -7.12 10.51
CA ASN A 109 -10.88 -7.47 9.63
C ASN A 109 -11.42 -8.01 8.29
N ARG A 110 -10.56 -8.12 7.28
CA ARG A 110 -10.91 -8.62 5.94
C ARG A 110 -11.60 -9.98 5.97
N GLU A 111 -11.08 -10.91 6.78
CA GLU A 111 -11.62 -12.27 6.90
C GLU A 111 -12.99 -12.26 7.59
N GLU A 112 -13.12 -11.51 8.69
CA GLU A 112 -14.39 -11.34 9.41
C GLU A 112 -15.48 -10.72 8.51
N MET A 113 -15.12 -9.74 7.67
CA MET A 113 -16.00 -9.15 6.66
C MET A 113 -16.44 -10.18 5.60
N LEU A 114 -15.53 -11.03 5.14
CA LEU A 114 -15.83 -12.07 4.15
C LEU A 114 -16.79 -13.11 4.72
N ILE A 115 -16.54 -13.57 5.95
CA ILE A 115 -17.40 -14.53 6.65
C ILE A 115 -18.81 -13.96 6.81
N ALA A 116 -18.94 -12.72 7.28
CA ALA A 116 -20.23 -12.06 7.44
C ALA A 116 -21.01 -11.95 6.11
N LEU A 117 -20.33 -11.64 5.01
CA LEU A 117 -20.95 -11.59 3.68
C LEU A 117 -21.38 -12.98 3.19
N THR A 118 -20.61 -14.03 3.47
CA THR A 118 -20.98 -15.40 3.10
C THR A 118 -22.17 -15.92 3.90
N GLN A 119 -22.27 -15.57 5.18
CA GLN A 119 -23.40 -15.96 6.03
C GLN A 119 -24.73 -15.37 5.54
N ILE A 120 -24.74 -14.09 5.15
CA ILE A 120 -25.95 -13.46 4.58
C ILE A 120 -26.37 -14.15 3.28
N LYS A 121 -25.41 -14.52 2.42
CA LYS A 121 -25.70 -15.21 1.16
C LYS A 121 -26.29 -16.61 1.37
N GLN A 122 -26.01 -17.27 2.48
CA GLN A 122 -26.55 -18.59 2.82
C GLN A 122 -27.92 -18.52 3.52
N SER A 123 -28.32 -17.34 4.01
CA SER A 123 -29.57 -17.14 4.75
C SER A 123 -30.73 -16.60 3.89
N ALA A 124 -30.53 -16.49 2.57
CA ALA A 124 -31.52 -16.05 1.57
C ALA A 124 -31.77 -17.17 0.57
#